data_AF-A0A958XN86-F1
#
_entry.id   AF-A0A958XN86-F1
#
_cell.length_a   1.000
_cell.length_b   1.000
_cell.length_c   1.000
_cell.angle_alpha   90.00
_cell.angle_beta   90.00
_cell.angle_gamma   90.00
#
_symmetry.space_group_name_H-M   'P 1'
#
loop_
_entity.id
_entity.type
_entity.pdbx_description
1 polymer ?
#
loop_
_entity_poly.entity_id
_entity_poly.type
_entity_poly.pdbx_seq_one_letter_code
_entity_poly.pdbx_strand_id
1 'polypeptide(L)'
;MTIAPEYTGFFPGSRLKGLFYFAFWTVLGVLLTGRSYFAYYYYDAPVRLGEAAFWEMTSCYIYALLTPAVFAGLRRYRFDRPDWQLILVIHIVLALSFALAHALLLNLAAWLFWPGAGRAAGLRESEFLPLLLRNVHFDFLVYWLIAGGGYALELYQRYRERELRAAQLENQLFAAQLQVLTSQIHPHFLFNTLHTVSALMYQDVQLADKVITRLSELLRLTLDNASLQFVNLGRELDFLKLYLDIMKTRYPDRLHIELEIAPETLDAEVPYLILQPLVENAIQHGRSRERKVHEVR
;
A
#
# COMPACT_ATOMS: atom_id res chain seq x y z
N MET A 1 -3.44 -22.94 3.42
CA MET A 1 -3.67 -22.93 1.97
C MET A 1 -4.13 -21.54 1.59
N THR A 2 -3.18 -20.65 1.35
CA THR A 2 -3.41 -19.21 1.22
C THR A 2 -3.61 -18.92 -0.26
N ILE A 3 -4.85 -18.64 -0.65
CA ILE A 3 -5.21 -18.24 -2.01
C ILE A 3 -4.54 -16.88 -2.25
N ALA A 4 -3.49 -16.87 -3.06
CA ALA A 4 -2.89 -15.63 -3.54
C ALA A 4 -3.95 -14.87 -4.37
N PRO A 5 -4.13 -13.55 -4.19
CA PRO A 5 -5.10 -12.83 -4.98
C PRO A 5 -4.64 -12.80 -6.44
N GLU A 6 -5.55 -13.08 -7.37
CA GLU A 6 -5.37 -12.84 -8.80
C GLU A 6 -5.23 -11.32 -9.03
N TYR A 7 -3.99 -10.82 -9.02
CA TYR A 7 -3.73 -9.40 -9.23
C TYR A 7 -3.71 -9.05 -10.73
N THR A 8 -4.66 -8.20 -11.12
CA THR A 8 -4.84 -7.62 -12.43
C THR A 8 -4.22 -6.22 -12.51
N GLY A 9 -2.91 -6.09 -12.34
CA GLY A 9 -2.20 -4.80 -12.35
C GLY A 9 -2.36 -3.95 -13.64
N PHE A 10 -2.59 -2.65 -13.41
CA PHE A 10 -2.15 -1.43 -14.14
C PHE A 10 -2.98 -0.67 -15.20
N PHE A 11 -4.15 -1.09 -15.72
CA PHE A 11 -4.89 -0.23 -16.69
C PHE A 11 -6.43 -0.46 -16.67
N PRO A 12 -7.25 0.53 -17.07
CA PRO A 12 -8.73 0.48 -16.99
C PRO A 12 -9.31 -0.70 -17.77
N GLY A 13 -10.07 -1.60 -17.15
CA GLY A 13 -10.76 -2.71 -17.84
C GLY A 13 -9.88 -3.69 -18.65
N SER A 14 -10.32 -4.94 -18.82
CA SER A 14 -9.62 -5.92 -19.67
C SER A 14 -9.51 -5.47 -21.13
N ARG A 15 -10.47 -4.64 -21.59
CA ARG A 15 -10.51 -4.12 -22.97
C ARG A 15 -9.46 -3.04 -23.24
N LEU A 16 -9.24 -2.09 -22.32
CA LEU A 16 -8.23 -1.03 -22.56
C LEU A 16 -6.81 -1.61 -22.48
N LYS A 17 -6.60 -2.66 -21.69
CA LYS A 17 -5.34 -3.43 -21.69
C LYS A 17 -5.02 -4.01 -23.06
N GLY A 18 -6.00 -4.67 -23.68
CA GLY A 18 -5.85 -5.19 -25.05
C GLY A 18 -5.59 -4.08 -26.06
N LEU A 19 -6.27 -2.93 -25.92
CA LEU A 19 -6.08 -1.79 -26.82
C LEU A 19 -4.68 -1.17 -26.71
N PHE A 20 -4.19 -0.90 -25.50
CA PHE A 20 -2.84 -0.37 -25.30
C PHE A 20 -1.77 -1.34 -25.80
N TYR A 21 -1.97 -2.64 -25.54
CA TYR A 21 -1.07 -3.69 -25.99
C TYR A 21 -0.97 -3.74 -27.52
N PHE A 22 -2.13 -3.74 -28.20
CA PHE A 22 -2.19 -3.71 -29.65
C PHE A 22 -1.61 -2.41 -30.22
N ALA A 23 -1.94 -1.26 -29.63
CA ALA A 23 -1.42 0.03 -30.03
C ALA A 23 0.10 0.12 -29.90
N PHE A 24 0.67 -0.38 -28.79
CA PHE A 24 2.12 -0.42 -28.56
C PHE A 24 2.86 -1.15 -29.68
N TRP A 25 2.46 -2.38 -29.97
CA TRP A 25 3.10 -3.19 -31.01
C TRP A 25 2.87 -2.63 -32.42
N THR A 26 1.71 -2.01 -32.67
CA THR A 26 1.41 -1.35 -33.94
C THR A 26 2.30 -0.12 -34.15
N VAL A 27 2.44 0.75 -33.15
CA VAL A 27 3.32 1.93 -33.22
C VAL A 27 4.77 1.51 -33.42
N LEU A 28 5.24 0.49 -32.69
CA LEU A 28 6.58 -0.05 -32.87
C LEU A 28 6.78 -0.57 -34.30
N GLY A 29 5.80 -1.31 -34.83
CA GLY A 29 5.82 -1.79 -36.21
C GLY A 29 5.91 -0.65 -37.23
N VAL A 30 5.19 0.46 -37.03
CA VAL A 30 5.22 1.63 -37.94
C VAL A 30 6.61 2.25 -37.93
N LEU A 31 7.18 2.43 -36.73
CA LEU A 31 8.53 2.99 -36.57
C LEU A 31 9.60 2.11 -37.23
N LEU A 32 9.52 0.79 -37.03
CA LEU A 32 10.46 -0.17 -37.63
C LEU A 32 10.28 -0.24 -39.15
N THR A 33 9.04 -0.14 -39.64
CA THR A 33 8.75 -0.03 -41.09
C THR A 33 9.44 1.19 -41.70
N GLY A 34 9.29 2.36 -41.07
CA GLY A 34 9.95 3.59 -41.52
C GLY A 34 11.47 3.43 -41.55
N ARG A 35 12.05 2.91 -40.46
CA ARG A 35 13.49 2.64 -40.36
C ARG A 35 13.97 1.73 -41.51
N SER A 36 13.29 0.61 -41.74
CA SER A 36 13.68 -0.35 -42.75
C SER A 36 13.50 0.21 -44.17
N TYR A 37 12.40 0.92 -44.45
CA TYR A 37 12.17 1.57 -45.74
C TYR A 37 13.26 2.59 -46.08
N PHE A 38 13.61 3.49 -45.16
CA PHE A 38 14.68 4.47 -45.38
C PHE A 38 16.07 3.83 -45.46
N ALA A 39 16.33 2.75 -44.72
CA ALA A 39 17.57 2.00 -44.85
C ALA A 39 17.73 1.42 -46.26
N TYR A 40 16.71 0.72 -46.77
CA TYR A 40 16.73 0.18 -48.14
C TYR A 40 16.87 1.25 -49.23
N TYR A 41 16.23 2.41 -49.03
CA TYR A 41 16.38 3.57 -49.91
C TYR A 41 17.82 4.09 -49.92
N TYR A 42 18.47 4.19 -48.76
CA TYR A 42 19.84 4.70 -48.64
C TYR A 42 20.90 3.76 -49.22
N TYR A 43 20.69 2.44 -49.15
CA TYR A 43 21.61 1.43 -49.67
C TYR A 43 21.36 1.06 -51.15
N ASP A 44 20.66 1.93 -51.91
CA ASP A 44 20.37 1.77 -53.35
C ASP A 44 19.67 0.45 -53.70
N ALA A 45 18.87 -0.08 -52.77
CA ALA A 45 18.06 -1.28 -52.91
C ALA A 45 16.59 -0.99 -52.54
N PRO A 46 15.92 -0.05 -53.23
CA PRO A 46 14.61 0.45 -52.80
C PRO A 46 13.55 -0.66 -52.84
N VAL A 47 12.88 -0.86 -51.71
CA VAL A 47 11.73 -1.77 -51.56
C VAL A 47 10.44 -0.96 -51.55
N ARG A 48 9.31 -1.60 -51.89
CA ARG A 48 8.00 -0.92 -51.76
C ARG A 48 7.67 -0.72 -50.28
N LEU A 49 7.04 0.40 -49.93
CA LEU A 49 6.63 0.67 -48.53
C LEU A 49 5.76 -0.46 -47.97
N GLY A 50 4.85 -1.02 -48.79
CA GLY A 50 4.01 -2.15 -48.39
C GLY A 50 4.79 -3.43 -48.10
N GLU A 51 5.91 -3.67 -48.79
CA GLU A 51 6.79 -4.82 -48.54
C GLU A 51 7.54 -4.65 -47.23
N ALA A 52 8.11 -3.46 -46.98
CA ALA A 52 8.74 -3.15 -45.70
C ALA A 52 7.73 -3.24 -44.53
N ALA A 53 6.51 -2.72 -44.74
CA ALA A 53 5.44 -2.76 -43.75
C ALA A 53 5.02 -4.20 -43.43
N PHE A 54 4.90 -5.06 -44.44
CA PHE A 54 4.51 -6.45 -44.26
C PHE A 54 5.49 -7.18 -43.32
N TRP A 55 6.80 -7.06 -43.55
CA TRP A 55 7.81 -7.76 -42.73
C TRP A 55 7.85 -7.26 -41.30
N GLU A 56 7.90 -5.94 -41.11
CA GLU A 56 8.07 -5.34 -39.78
C GLU A 56 6.79 -5.47 -38.94
N MET A 57 5.61 -5.25 -39.53
CA MET A 57 4.33 -5.45 -38.83
C MET A 57 4.12 -6.90 -38.44
N THR A 58 4.39 -7.83 -39.35
CA THR A 58 4.26 -9.27 -39.05
C THR A 58 5.20 -9.66 -37.92
N SER A 59 6.46 -9.19 -37.95
CA SER A 59 7.42 -9.40 -36.87
C SER A 59 6.92 -8.87 -35.53
N CYS A 60 6.43 -7.61 -35.49
CA CYS A 60 5.89 -7.02 -34.26
C CYS A 60 4.67 -7.76 -33.71
N TYR A 61 3.75 -8.21 -34.57
CA TYR A 61 2.61 -8.98 -34.10
C TYR A 61 2.98 -10.40 -33.66
N ILE A 62 4.05 -10.99 -34.20
CA ILE A 62 4.61 -12.25 -33.67
C ILE A 62 5.21 -12.02 -32.28
N TYR A 63 5.98 -10.94 -32.06
CA TYR A 63 6.44 -10.60 -30.70
C TYR A 63 5.26 -10.37 -29.75
N ALA A 64 4.20 -9.71 -30.23
CA ALA A 64 2.97 -9.55 -29.48
C ALA A 64 2.29 -10.90 -29.16
N LEU A 65 2.34 -11.88 -30.06
CA LEU A 65 1.80 -13.20 -29.81
C LEU A 65 2.62 -13.98 -28.77
N LEU A 66 3.95 -13.81 -28.78
CA LEU A 66 4.88 -14.55 -27.92
C LEU A 66 5.07 -13.93 -26.51
N THR A 67 4.81 -12.64 -26.34
CA THR A 67 4.98 -11.92 -25.06
C THR A 67 4.23 -12.57 -23.88
N PRO A 68 2.99 -13.08 -24.00
CA PRO A 68 2.34 -13.80 -22.90
C PRO A 68 3.12 -15.02 -22.41
N ALA A 69 3.82 -15.73 -23.31
CA ALA A 69 4.67 -16.86 -22.94
C ALA A 69 5.90 -16.41 -22.15
N VAL A 70 6.49 -15.25 -22.49
CA VAL A 70 7.56 -14.62 -21.70
C VAL A 70 7.09 -14.31 -20.29
N PHE A 71 5.91 -13.70 -20.13
CA PHE A 71 5.33 -13.44 -18.81
C PHE A 71 4.94 -14.71 -18.04
N ALA A 72 4.56 -15.79 -18.73
CA ALA A 72 4.33 -17.09 -18.09
C ALA A 72 5.66 -17.67 -17.55
N GLY A 73 6.74 -17.56 -18.34
CA GLY A 73 8.10 -17.93 -17.93
C GLY A 73 8.56 -17.16 -16.69
N LEU A 74 8.43 -15.82 -16.70
CA LEU A 74 8.76 -14.97 -15.55
C LEU A 74 7.98 -15.33 -14.29
N ARG A 75 6.70 -15.63 -14.41
CA ARG A 75 5.88 -16.05 -13.26
C ARG A 75 6.33 -17.39 -12.68
N ARG A 76 6.82 -18.30 -13.53
CA ARG A 76 7.26 -19.64 -13.13
C ARG A 76 8.69 -19.67 -12.58
N TYR A 77 9.57 -18.84 -13.15
CA TYR A 77 11.00 -18.76 -12.86
C TYR A 77 11.35 -17.31 -12.51
N ARG A 78 11.31 -16.98 -11.22
CA ARG A 78 11.48 -15.60 -10.75
C ARG A 78 12.89 -15.38 -10.21
N PHE A 79 13.48 -14.23 -10.55
CA PHE A 79 14.85 -13.86 -10.13
C PHE A 79 15.02 -13.58 -8.63
N ASP A 80 13.95 -13.56 -7.83
CA ASP A 80 14.00 -13.31 -6.38
C ASP A 80 14.31 -14.57 -5.54
N ARG A 81 14.55 -15.70 -6.20
CA ARG A 81 14.94 -16.95 -5.54
C ARG A 81 16.46 -17.01 -5.31
N PRO A 82 16.92 -17.75 -4.29
CA PRO A 82 18.35 -17.92 -4.02
C PRO A 82 19.12 -18.53 -5.21
N ASP A 83 18.48 -19.38 -6.01
CA ASP A 83 19.06 -20.07 -7.17
C ASP A 83 19.06 -19.22 -8.46
N TRP A 84 19.36 -17.92 -8.35
CA TRP A 84 19.22 -16.96 -9.47
C TRP A 84 20.07 -17.33 -10.70
N GLN A 85 21.21 -18.03 -10.51
CA GLN A 85 22.07 -18.49 -11.60
C GLN A 85 21.37 -19.53 -12.49
N LEU A 86 20.66 -20.49 -11.88
CA LEU A 86 19.87 -21.47 -12.62
C LEU A 86 18.71 -20.80 -13.37
N ILE A 87 18.07 -19.81 -12.73
CA ILE A 87 16.99 -19.02 -13.35
C ILE A 87 17.52 -18.22 -14.54
N LEU A 88 18.71 -17.64 -14.44
CA LEU A 88 19.37 -16.95 -15.55
C LEU A 88 19.60 -17.91 -16.73
N VAL A 89 20.11 -19.12 -16.49
CA VAL A 89 20.28 -20.14 -17.53
C VAL A 89 18.94 -20.52 -18.16
N ILE A 90 17.88 -20.71 -17.36
CA ILE A 90 16.53 -20.98 -17.86
C ILE A 90 16.04 -19.83 -18.76
N HIS A 91 16.24 -18.57 -18.37
CA HIS A 91 15.84 -17.43 -19.19
C HIS A 91 16.65 -17.31 -20.48
N ILE A 92 17.93 -17.72 -20.50
CA ILE A 92 18.73 -17.82 -21.73
C ILE A 92 18.12 -18.88 -22.67
N VAL A 93 17.76 -20.06 -22.16
CA VAL A 93 17.11 -21.12 -22.96
C VAL A 93 15.75 -20.67 -23.48
N LEU A 94 14.96 -19.98 -22.66
CA LEU A 94 13.67 -19.40 -23.07
C LEU A 94 13.85 -18.30 -24.12
N ALA A 95 14.89 -17.47 -24.04
CA ALA A 95 15.21 -16.45 -25.04
C ALA A 95 15.58 -17.08 -26.39
N LEU A 96 16.39 -18.15 -26.37
CA LEU A 96 16.72 -18.91 -27.59
C LEU A 96 15.48 -19.58 -28.19
N SER A 97 14.61 -20.15 -27.35
CA SER A 97 13.34 -20.73 -27.79
C SER A 97 12.39 -19.68 -28.37
N PHE A 98 12.37 -18.48 -27.79
CA PHE A 98 11.61 -17.33 -28.29
C PHE A 98 12.10 -16.88 -29.68
N ALA A 99 13.42 -16.75 -29.87
CA ALA A 99 14.01 -16.40 -31.17
C ALA A 99 13.71 -17.46 -32.23
N LEU A 100 13.82 -18.74 -31.89
CA LEU A 100 13.45 -19.84 -32.79
C LEU A 100 11.97 -19.80 -33.17
N ALA A 101 11.08 -19.62 -32.20
CA ALA A 101 9.64 -19.53 -32.44
C ALA A 101 9.29 -18.34 -33.33
N HIS A 102 9.91 -17.17 -33.09
CA HIS A 102 9.72 -15.99 -33.93
C HIS A 102 10.16 -16.25 -35.37
N ALA A 103 11.36 -16.79 -35.56
CA ALA A 103 11.88 -17.10 -36.89
C ALA A 103 10.96 -18.09 -37.65
N LEU A 104 10.50 -19.16 -36.99
CA LEU A 104 9.61 -20.15 -37.61
C LEU A 104 8.24 -19.53 -37.99
N LEU A 105 7.65 -18.73 -37.11
CA LEU A 105 6.37 -18.07 -37.37
C LEU A 105 6.47 -17.02 -38.49
N LEU A 106 7.58 -16.28 -38.55
CA LEU A 106 7.82 -15.30 -39.60
C LEU A 106 7.99 -15.99 -40.96
N ASN A 107 8.73 -17.10 -41.00
CA ASN A 107 8.87 -17.93 -42.21
C ASN A 107 7.50 -18.49 -42.66
N LEU A 108 6.70 -18.98 -41.72
CA LEU A 108 5.35 -19.47 -42.01
C LEU A 108 4.45 -18.36 -42.58
N ALA A 109 4.48 -17.17 -41.98
CA ALA A 109 3.71 -16.03 -42.46
C ALA A 109 4.15 -15.59 -43.87
N ALA A 110 5.45 -15.57 -44.14
CA ALA A 110 5.99 -15.27 -45.46
C ALA A 110 5.53 -16.29 -46.52
N TRP A 111 5.56 -17.58 -46.18
CA TRP A 111 5.10 -18.65 -47.06
C TRP A 111 3.60 -18.55 -47.39
N LEU A 112 2.77 -18.24 -46.39
CA LEU A 112 1.31 -18.12 -46.55
C LEU A 112 0.88 -16.88 -47.33
N PHE A 113 1.44 -15.71 -46.99
CA PHE A 113 0.91 -14.43 -47.44
C PHE A 113 1.74 -13.76 -48.53
N TRP A 114 2.93 -14.29 -48.84
CA TRP A 114 3.77 -13.77 -49.92
C TRP A 114 4.35 -14.89 -50.80
N PRO A 115 3.49 -15.59 -51.59
CA PRO A 115 3.92 -16.70 -52.44
C PRO A 115 4.83 -16.17 -53.57
N GLY A 116 6.15 -16.25 -53.37
CA GLY A 116 7.17 -15.69 -54.26
C GLY A 116 8.36 -15.08 -53.52
N ALA A 117 8.17 -14.64 -52.27
CA ALA A 117 9.25 -14.12 -51.41
C ALA A 117 10.24 -15.23 -51.09
N GLY A 118 9.82 -16.49 -51.05
CA GLY A 118 10.76 -17.58 -50.82
C GLY A 118 11.87 -17.71 -51.87
N ARG A 119 11.70 -17.12 -53.07
CA ARG A 119 12.74 -17.05 -54.11
C ARG A 119 13.64 -15.80 -54.02
N ALA A 120 13.20 -14.73 -53.34
CA ALA A 120 13.90 -13.44 -53.28
C ALA A 120 14.41 -13.06 -51.88
N ALA A 121 13.83 -13.63 -50.82
CA ALA A 121 14.12 -13.35 -49.42
C ALA A 121 14.96 -14.44 -48.74
N GLY A 122 15.49 -15.39 -49.52
CA GLY A 122 16.32 -16.45 -48.97
C GLY A 122 15.58 -17.48 -48.12
N LEU A 123 14.44 -17.99 -48.60
CA LEU A 123 13.68 -19.03 -47.90
C LEU A 123 13.87 -20.40 -48.56
N ARG A 124 15.12 -20.74 -48.90
CA ARG A 124 15.56 -22.14 -49.06
C ARG A 124 16.00 -22.68 -47.69
N GLU A 125 15.96 -24.00 -47.50
CA GLU A 125 16.49 -24.64 -46.27
C GLU A 125 17.92 -24.17 -45.94
N SER A 126 18.73 -23.90 -46.98
CA SER A 126 20.10 -23.40 -46.86
C SER A 126 20.26 -21.99 -46.32
N GLU A 127 19.19 -21.18 -46.31
CA GLU A 127 19.23 -19.75 -45.95
C GLU A 127 18.52 -19.44 -44.63
N PHE A 128 17.82 -20.42 -44.05
CA PHE A 128 17.18 -20.30 -42.73
C PHE A 128 18.20 -20.08 -41.61
N LEU A 129 19.29 -20.86 -41.57
CA LEU A 129 20.29 -20.76 -40.50
C LEU A 129 21.03 -19.40 -40.49
N PRO A 130 21.51 -18.86 -41.63
CA PRO A 130 22.03 -17.49 -41.70
C PRO A 130 21.01 -16.43 -41.26
N LEU A 131 19.74 -16.57 -41.63
CA LEU A 131 18.68 -15.64 -41.24
C LEU A 131 18.43 -15.67 -39.72
N LEU A 132 18.36 -16.86 -39.14
CA LEU A 132 18.22 -17.07 -37.69
C LEU A 132 19.40 -16.44 -36.95
N LEU A 133 20.64 -16.73 -37.36
CA LEU A 133 21.84 -16.16 -36.74
C LEU A 133 21.92 -14.63 -36.91
N ARG A 134 21.41 -14.10 -38.03
CA ARG A 134 21.33 -12.66 -38.23
C ARG A 134 20.33 -12.00 -37.29
N ASN A 135 19.20 -12.63 -36.97
CA ASN A 135 18.15 -11.98 -36.17
C ASN A 135 18.19 -12.32 -34.67
N VAL A 136 18.86 -13.41 -34.29
CA VAL A 136 18.86 -13.93 -32.90
C VAL A 136 19.30 -12.87 -31.88
N HIS A 137 20.24 -12.00 -32.23
CA HIS A 137 20.70 -10.95 -31.31
C HIS A 137 19.59 -9.92 -31.02
N PHE A 138 18.81 -9.56 -32.03
CA PHE A 138 17.67 -8.64 -31.86
C PHE A 138 16.54 -9.32 -31.10
N ASP A 139 16.21 -10.57 -31.43
CA ASP A 139 15.19 -11.35 -30.71
C ASP A 139 15.55 -11.53 -29.23
N PHE A 140 16.84 -11.75 -28.95
CA PHE A 140 17.36 -11.85 -27.58
C PHE A 140 17.17 -10.52 -26.82
N LEU A 141 17.49 -9.38 -27.45
CA LEU A 141 17.25 -8.07 -26.86
C LEU A 141 15.77 -7.82 -26.60
N VAL A 142 14.90 -8.12 -27.55
CA VAL A 142 13.44 -7.97 -27.39
C VAL A 142 12.93 -8.82 -26.23
N TYR A 143 13.35 -10.08 -26.14
CA TYR A 143 13.00 -10.96 -25.03
C TYR A 143 13.42 -10.36 -23.68
N TRP A 144 14.67 -9.89 -23.55
CA TRP A 144 15.15 -9.31 -22.29
C TRP A 144 14.52 -7.97 -21.95
N LEU A 145 14.13 -7.16 -22.94
CA LEU A 145 13.37 -5.94 -22.71
C LEU A 145 11.97 -6.25 -22.16
N ILE A 146 11.27 -7.21 -22.75
CA ILE A 146 9.96 -7.67 -22.26
C ILE A 146 10.10 -8.27 -20.86
N ALA A 147 11.09 -9.15 -20.67
CA ALA A 147 11.29 -9.85 -19.41
C ALA A 147 11.72 -8.90 -18.29
N GLY A 148 12.70 -8.03 -18.56
CA GLY A 148 13.20 -7.03 -17.62
C GLY A 148 12.13 -5.99 -17.27
N GLY A 149 11.42 -5.47 -18.27
CA GLY A 149 10.31 -4.53 -18.06
C GLY A 149 9.17 -5.15 -17.24
N GLY A 150 8.80 -6.40 -17.56
CA GLY A 150 7.82 -7.17 -16.79
C GLY A 150 8.22 -7.35 -15.32
N TYR A 151 9.45 -7.78 -15.10
CA TYR A 151 9.99 -7.99 -13.76
C TYR A 151 10.07 -6.67 -12.96
N ALA A 152 10.51 -5.58 -13.59
CA ALA A 152 10.58 -4.26 -12.95
C ALA A 152 9.19 -3.75 -12.51
N LEU A 153 8.17 -3.92 -13.37
CA LEU A 153 6.79 -3.56 -13.02
C LEU A 153 6.25 -4.40 -11.86
N GLU A 154 6.52 -5.71 -11.87
CA GLU A 154 6.14 -6.62 -10.78
C GLU A 154 6.81 -6.24 -9.45
N LEU A 155 8.10 -5.87 -9.49
CA LEU A 155 8.85 -5.43 -8.33
C LEU A 155 8.29 -4.10 -7.77
N TYR A 156 8.02 -3.13 -8.65
CA TYR A 156 7.45 -1.85 -8.26
C TYR A 156 6.08 -2.00 -7.60
N GLN A 157 5.21 -2.85 -8.16
CA GLN A 157 3.90 -3.14 -7.58
C GLN A 157 4.01 -3.78 -6.20
N ARG A 158 4.89 -4.77 -6.04
CA ARG A 158 5.14 -5.42 -4.74
C ARG A 158 5.67 -4.45 -3.69
N TYR A 159 6.57 -3.55 -4.10
CA TYR A 159 7.08 -2.53 -3.22
C TYR A 159 5.95 -1.64 -2.70
N ARG A 160 5.10 -1.15 -3.59
CA ARG A 160 3.94 -0.30 -3.25
C ARG A 160 2.91 -1.02 -2.37
N GLU A 161 2.65 -2.30 -2.63
CA GLU A 161 1.77 -3.12 -1.77
C GLU A 161 2.34 -3.30 -0.36
N ARG A 162 3.65 -3.54 -0.24
CA ARG A 162 4.32 -3.67 1.06
C ARG A 162 4.27 -2.36 1.84
N GLU A 163 4.52 -1.23 1.18
CA GLU A 163 4.44 0.10 1.75
C GLU A 163 3.02 0.40 2.27
N LEU A 164 1.98 0.12 1.47
CA LEU A 164 0.60 0.29 1.88
C LEU A 164 0.24 -0.60 3.09
N ARG A 165 0.66 -1.87 3.08
CA ARG A 165 0.44 -2.78 4.22
C ARG A 165 1.16 -2.31 5.48
N ALA A 166 2.38 -1.79 5.36
CA ALA A 166 3.12 -1.24 6.48
C ALA A 166 2.37 -0.04 7.10
N ALA A 167 1.92 0.90 6.27
CA ALA A 167 1.14 2.05 6.73
C ALA A 167 -0.20 1.64 7.38
N GLN A 168 -0.86 0.59 6.88
CA GLN A 168 -2.07 0.04 7.49
C GLN A 168 -1.79 -0.57 8.87
N LEU A 169 -0.71 -1.35 9.01
CA LEU A 169 -0.31 -1.94 10.28
C LEU A 169 0.08 -0.86 11.30
N GLU A 170 0.76 0.20 10.87
CA GLU A 170 1.10 1.34 11.74
C GLU A 170 -0.16 2.06 12.25
N ASN A 171 -1.14 2.32 11.38
CA ASN A 171 -2.42 2.90 11.79
C ASN A 171 -3.20 1.99 12.75
N GLN A 172 -3.20 0.68 12.52
CA GLN A 172 -3.84 -0.28 13.42
C GLN A 172 -3.15 -0.29 14.80
N LEU A 173 -1.83 -0.22 14.83
CA LEU A 173 -1.06 -0.13 16.06
C LEU A 173 -1.37 1.17 16.82
N PHE A 174 -1.41 2.31 16.12
CA PHE A 174 -1.79 3.59 16.72
C PHE A 174 -3.21 3.57 17.28
N ALA A 175 -4.18 3.02 16.53
CA ALA A 175 -5.55 2.87 16.99
C ALA A 175 -5.67 1.96 18.22
N ALA A 176 -4.92 0.85 18.26
CA ALA A 176 -4.89 -0.06 19.40
C ALA A 176 -4.28 0.61 20.64
N GLN A 177 -3.19 1.36 20.48
CA GLN A 177 -2.58 2.13 21.57
C GLN A 177 -3.55 3.19 22.11
N LEU A 178 -4.25 3.90 21.22
CA LEU A 178 -5.28 4.85 21.60
C LEU A 178 -6.43 4.17 22.33
N GLN A 179 -6.88 3.00 21.87
CA GLN A 179 -7.93 2.23 22.55
C GLN A 179 -7.52 1.82 23.96
N VAL A 180 -6.30 1.28 24.14
CA VAL A 180 -5.76 0.94 25.46
C VAL A 180 -5.72 2.19 26.36
N LEU A 181 -5.25 3.31 25.83
CA LEU A 181 -5.20 4.56 26.58
C LEU A 181 -6.59 5.05 27.00
N THR A 182 -7.55 5.08 26.07
CA THR A 182 -8.94 5.48 26.37
C THR A 182 -9.67 4.49 27.27
N SER A 183 -9.16 3.28 27.48
CA SER A 183 -9.74 2.33 28.43
C SER A 183 -9.39 2.64 29.89
N GLN A 184 -8.30 3.37 30.15
CA GLN A 184 -7.91 3.78 31.50
C GLN A 184 -8.73 4.95 32.04
N ILE A 185 -9.36 5.74 31.18
CA ILE A 185 -10.30 6.81 31.55
C ILE A 185 -11.71 6.37 31.17
N HIS A 186 -12.70 6.54 32.06
CA HIS A 186 -14.07 6.18 31.75
C HIS A 186 -14.58 6.92 30.49
N PRO A 187 -14.93 6.25 29.37
CA PRO A 187 -15.26 6.93 28.10
C PRO A 187 -16.41 7.95 28.24
N HIS A 188 -17.37 7.64 29.10
CA HIS A 188 -18.46 8.55 29.45
C HIS A 188 -17.99 9.85 30.13
N PHE A 189 -16.91 9.83 30.93
CA PHE A 189 -16.33 11.06 31.47
C PHE A 189 -15.85 11.97 30.34
N LEU A 190 -15.07 11.42 29.41
CA LEU A 190 -14.51 12.17 28.28
C LEU A 190 -15.60 12.84 27.43
N PHE A 191 -16.59 12.06 26.97
CA PHE A 191 -17.70 12.59 26.16
C PHE A 191 -18.50 13.66 26.91
N ASN A 192 -18.78 13.45 28.20
CA ASN A 192 -19.52 14.43 28.99
C ASN A 192 -18.74 15.73 29.22
N THR A 193 -17.43 15.63 29.42
CA THR A 193 -16.58 16.82 29.57
C THR A 193 -16.57 17.62 28.27
N LEU A 194 -16.43 16.97 27.11
CA LEU A 194 -16.52 17.63 25.80
C LEU A 194 -17.90 18.26 25.54
N HIS A 195 -18.98 17.60 25.95
CA HIS A 195 -20.33 18.19 25.89
C HIS A 195 -20.47 19.43 26.80
N THR A 196 -19.91 19.38 28.01
CA THR A 196 -19.90 20.51 28.96
C THR A 196 -19.13 21.69 28.36
N VAL A 197 -17.96 21.44 27.78
CA VAL A 197 -17.17 22.43 27.05
C VAL A 197 -17.98 23.05 25.92
N SER A 198 -18.64 22.24 25.10
CA SER A 198 -19.45 22.73 23.98
C SER A 198 -20.58 23.66 24.45
N ALA A 199 -21.23 23.35 25.58
CA ALA A 199 -22.23 24.23 26.19
C ALA A 199 -21.61 25.54 26.73
N LEU A 200 -20.46 25.44 27.40
CA LEU A 200 -19.72 26.58 27.96
C LEU A 200 -19.23 27.54 26.87
N MET A 201 -18.91 27.07 25.66
CA MET A 201 -18.51 27.94 24.55
C MET A 201 -19.56 29.02 24.20
N TYR A 202 -20.84 28.81 24.55
CA TYR A 202 -21.92 29.79 24.34
C TYR A 202 -22.29 30.59 25.59
N GLN A 203 -21.80 30.19 26.78
CA GLN A 203 -22.19 30.77 28.07
C GLN A 203 -21.02 31.51 28.74
N ASP A 204 -19.86 30.85 28.81
CA ASP A 204 -18.63 31.33 29.43
C ASP A 204 -17.42 30.69 28.73
N VAL A 205 -16.90 31.40 27.73
CA VAL A 205 -15.75 30.96 26.93
C VAL A 205 -14.48 30.81 27.77
N GLN A 206 -14.31 31.64 28.81
CA GLN A 206 -13.12 31.57 29.67
C GLN A 206 -13.14 30.30 30.53
N LEU A 207 -14.33 29.91 31.02
CA LEU A 207 -14.50 28.64 31.73
C LEU A 207 -14.35 27.44 30.78
N ALA A 208 -14.85 27.54 29.54
CA ALA A 208 -14.67 26.50 28.52
C ALA A 208 -13.17 26.23 28.24
N ASP A 209 -12.40 27.29 28.03
CA ASP A 209 -10.94 27.21 27.80
C ASP A 209 -10.23 26.54 28.99
N LYS A 210 -10.52 26.95 30.23
CA LYS A 210 -9.99 26.31 31.44
C LYS A 210 -10.27 24.81 31.50
N VAL A 211 -11.49 24.38 31.17
CA VAL A 211 -11.85 22.95 31.19
C VAL A 211 -11.12 22.18 30.09
N ILE A 212 -10.97 22.75 28.88
CA ILE A 212 -10.19 22.13 27.79
C ILE A 212 -8.71 21.97 28.19
N THR A 213 -8.11 23.00 28.80
CA THR A 213 -6.71 22.95 29.24
C THR A 213 -6.52 21.87 30.30
N ARG A 214 -7.38 21.84 31.33
CA ARG A 214 -7.35 20.81 32.37
C ARG A 214 -7.56 19.40 31.83
N LEU A 215 -8.48 19.24 30.86
CA LEU A 215 -8.70 17.97 30.20
C LEU A 215 -7.46 17.52 29.42
N SER A 216 -6.78 18.46 28.75
CA SER A 216 -5.53 18.19 28.02
C SER A 216 -4.39 17.80 28.96
N GLU A 217 -4.27 18.46 30.10
CA GLU A 217 -3.29 18.10 31.15
C GLU A 217 -3.58 16.72 31.75
N LEU A 218 -4.85 16.42 32.05
CA LEU A 218 -5.27 15.11 32.56
C LEU A 218 -4.95 13.97 31.58
N LEU A 219 -5.23 14.18 30.28
CA LEU A 219 -4.88 13.22 29.23
C LEU A 219 -3.37 13.03 29.10
N ARG A 220 -2.59 14.12 29.19
CA ARG A 220 -1.13 14.07 29.17
C ARG A 220 -0.57 13.30 30.35
N LEU A 221 -1.05 13.54 31.57
CA LEU A 221 -0.62 12.79 32.76
C LEU A 221 -0.99 11.30 32.66
N THR A 222 -2.14 10.98 32.05
CA THR A 222 -2.52 9.59 31.79
C THR A 222 -1.55 8.91 30.82
N LEU A 223 -1.17 9.63 29.75
CA LEU A 223 -0.20 9.17 28.76
C LEU A 223 1.19 8.95 29.36
N ASP A 224 1.69 9.94 30.10
CA ASP A 224 3.05 9.92 30.65
C ASP A 224 3.23 8.80 31.69
N ASN A 225 2.16 8.39 32.35
CA ASN A 225 2.17 7.39 33.41
C ASN A 225 1.51 6.05 33.00
N ALA A 226 1.05 5.89 31.76
CA ALA A 226 0.29 4.71 31.29
C ALA A 226 1.04 3.37 31.45
N SER A 227 2.37 3.41 31.51
CA SER A 227 3.25 2.24 31.69
C SER A 227 3.65 1.98 33.15
N LEU A 228 3.33 2.88 34.08
CA LEU A 228 3.68 2.77 35.49
C LEU A 228 2.61 1.95 36.24
N GLN A 229 3.03 0.93 36.98
CA GLN A 229 2.13 0.17 37.85
C GLN A 229 1.89 0.87 39.19
N PHE A 230 2.90 1.56 39.71
CA PHE A 230 2.88 2.27 40.98
C PHE A 230 3.38 3.70 40.80
N VAL A 231 2.80 4.64 41.55
CA VAL A 231 3.20 6.05 41.63
C VAL A 231 3.19 6.47 43.09
N ASN A 232 3.88 7.56 43.46
CA ASN A 232 3.70 8.11 44.80
C ASN A 232 2.29 8.70 44.95
N LEU A 233 1.77 8.71 46.18
CA LEU A 233 0.46 9.26 46.49
C LEU A 233 0.33 10.73 46.05
N GLY A 234 1.41 11.51 46.12
CA GLY A 234 1.45 12.88 45.61
C GLY A 234 1.05 12.99 44.14
N ARG A 235 1.62 12.17 43.26
CA ARG A 235 1.27 12.14 41.83
C ARG A 235 -0.16 11.68 41.58
N GLU A 236 -0.61 10.66 42.31
CA GLU A 236 -2.00 10.20 42.25
C GLU A 236 -2.97 11.32 42.66
N LEU A 237 -2.62 12.10 43.69
CA LEU A 237 -3.40 13.25 44.13
C LEU A 237 -3.38 14.41 43.13
N ASP A 238 -2.28 14.64 42.42
CA ASP A 238 -2.21 15.67 41.37
C ASP A 238 -3.12 15.32 40.19
N PHE A 239 -3.13 14.04 39.79
CA PHE A 239 -4.11 13.53 38.84
C PHE A 239 -5.55 13.70 39.36
N LEU A 240 -5.80 13.32 40.62
CA LEU A 240 -7.12 13.38 41.23
C LEU A 240 -7.66 14.83 41.33
N LYS A 241 -6.81 15.80 41.65
CA LYS A 241 -7.19 17.22 41.71
C LYS A 241 -7.64 17.74 40.35
N LEU A 242 -6.88 17.44 39.28
CA LEU A 242 -7.27 17.79 37.91
C LEU A 242 -8.62 17.17 37.53
N TYR A 243 -8.81 15.89 37.87
CA TYR A 243 -10.08 15.19 37.63
C TYR A 243 -11.25 15.86 38.37
N LEU A 244 -11.08 16.10 39.67
CA LEU A 244 -12.08 16.73 40.54
C LEU A 244 -12.42 18.15 40.10
N ASP A 245 -11.45 18.93 39.63
CA ASP A 245 -11.64 20.28 39.11
C ASP A 245 -12.53 20.30 37.86
N ILE A 246 -12.34 19.33 36.96
CA ILE A 246 -13.22 19.14 35.79
C ILE A 246 -14.62 18.75 36.24
N MET A 247 -14.74 17.81 37.19
CA MET A 247 -16.02 17.36 37.73
C MET A 247 -16.79 18.45 38.47
N LYS A 248 -16.10 19.33 39.22
CA LYS A 248 -16.70 20.47 39.91
C LYS A 248 -17.31 21.46 38.92
N THR A 249 -16.65 21.68 37.79
CA THR A 249 -17.17 22.57 36.73
C THR A 249 -18.44 21.99 36.09
N ARG A 250 -18.54 20.66 36.01
CA ARG A 250 -19.73 19.97 35.51
C ARG A 250 -20.88 19.96 36.51
N TYR A 251 -20.60 20.04 37.81
CA TYR A 251 -21.58 19.96 38.90
C TYR A 251 -21.36 21.05 39.97
N PRO A 252 -21.40 22.34 39.60
CA PRO A 252 -20.96 23.43 40.49
C PRO A 252 -21.72 23.48 41.82
N ASP A 253 -23.04 23.22 41.79
CA ASP A 253 -23.89 23.31 42.99
C ASP A 253 -24.17 21.95 43.66
N ARG A 254 -23.61 20.85 43.13
CA ARG A 254 -23.93 19.48 43.58
C ARG A 254 -22.72 18.66 44.01
N LEU A 255 -21.52 19.24 43.92
CA LEU A 255 -20.28 18.55 44.27
C LEU A 255 -19.49 19.41 45.26
N HIS A 256 -19.57 19.04 46.54
CA HIS A 256 -18.67 19.54 47.57
C HIS A 256 -17.47 18.60 47.70
N ILE A 257 -16.26 19.16 47.65
CA ILE A 257 -15.00 18.40 47.69
C ILE A 257 -14.22 18.87 48.89
N GLU A 258 -13.87 17.93 49.76
CA GLU A 258 -13.01 18.14 50.93
C GLU A 258 -11.91 17.08 50.89
N LEU A 259 -10.65 17.53 51.00
CA LEU A 259 -9.47 16.68 50.93
C LEU A 259 -8.65 16.90 52.20
N GLU A 260 -8.70 15.93 53.10
CA GLU A 260 -7.85 15.89 54.30
C GLU A 260 -6.72 14.88 54.07
N ILE A 261 -5.50 15.39 53.84
CA ILE A 261 -4.34 14.57 53.47
C ILE A 261 -3.19 14.90 54.44
N ALA A 262 -2.69 13.88 55.12
CA ALA A 262 -1.50 14.00 55.96
C ALA A 262 -0.24 14.14 55.09
N PRO A 263 0.57 15.21 55.25
CA PRO A 263 1.74 15.47 54.38
C PRO A 263 2.75 14.32 54.33
N GLU A 264 2.87 13.57 55.42
CA GLU A 264 3.80 12.44 55.57
C GLU A 264 3.44 11.26 54.66
N THR A 265 2.24 11.24 54.08
CA THR A 265 1.75 10.16 53.22
C THR A 265 2.05 10.36 51.74
N LEU A 266 2.49 11.55 51.32
CA LEU A 266 2.63 11.91 49.90
C LEU A 266 3.66 11.05 49.13
N ASP A 267 4.65 10.51 49.82
CA ASP A 267 5.69 9.66 49.22
C ASP A 267 5.36 8.16 49.24
N ALA A 268 4.19 7.76 49.78
CA ALA A 268 3.78 6.37 49.77
C ALA A 268 3.50 5.87 48.35
N GLU A 269 4.03 4.69 47.99
CA GLU A 269 3.74 4.06 46.70
C GLU A 269 2.33 3.44 46.71
N VAL A 270 1.52 3.81 45.71
CA VAL A 270 0.17 3.32 45.50
C VAL A 270 -0.01 2.88 44.04
N PRO A 271 -0.89 1.90 43.76
CA PRO A 271 -1.22 1.55 42.38
C PRO A 271 -1.74 2.77 41.61
N TYR A 272 -1.30 2.94 40.38
CA TYR A 272 -1.72 4.06 39.54
C TYR A 272 -3.24 4.01 39.28
N LEU A 273 -3.92 5.16 39.39
CA LEU A 273 -5.37 5.31 39.25
C LEU A 273 -6.20 4.56 40.30
N ILE A 274 -5.65 4.25 41.48
CA ILE A 274 -6.42 3.61 42.56
C ILE A 274 -7.49 4.52 43.16
N LEU A 275 -7.25 5.84 43.22
CA LEU A 275 -8.19 6.78 43.84
C LEU A 275 -9.34 7.16 42.91
N GLN A 276 -9.12 7.14 41.59
CA GLN A 276 -10.13 7.52 40.61
C GLN A 276 -11.42 6.69 40.73
N PRO A 277 -11.42 5.34 40.74
CA PRO A 277 -12.63 4.53 40.88
C PRO A 277 -13.38 4.80 42.19
N LEU A 278 -12.66 5.07 43.28
CA LEU A 278 -13.26 5.36 44.58
C LEU A 278 -14.02 6.69 44.55
N VAL A 279 -13.40 7.72 43.96
CA VAL A 279 -14.02 9.03 43.79
C VAL A 279 -15.17 8.98 42.79
N GLU A 280 -15.03 8.24 41.68
CA GLU A 280 -16.12 8.02 40.73
C GLU A 280 -17.33 7.37 41.39
N ASN A 281 -17.11 6.34 42.21
CA ASN A 281 -18.16 5.70 42.99
C ASN A 281 -18.79 6.67 43.98
N ALA A 282 -18.00 7.46 44.71
CA ALA A 282 -18.52 8.45 45.65
C ALA A 282 -19.43 9.48 44.97
N ILE A 283 -19.03 9.99 43.80
CA ILE A 283 -19.83 10.93 43.01
C ILE A 283 -21.12 10.27 42.51
N GLN A 284 -21.06 9.03 42.00
CA GLN A 284 -22.26 8.31 41.55
C GLN A 284 -23.25 8.04 42.69
N HIS A 285 -22.75 7.63 43.86
CA HIS A 285 -23.59 7.38 45.03
C HIS A 285 -24.21 8.66 45.57
N GLY A 286 -23.45 9.76 45.65
CA GLY A 286 -23.96 11.08 46.04
C GLY A 286 -25.16 11.52 45.20
N ARG A 287 -25.10 11.28 43.88
CA ARG A 287 -26.19 11.61 42.94
C ARG A 287 -27.45 10.76 43.11
N SER A 288 -27.35 9.54 43.64
CA SER A 288 -28.51 8.65 43.80
C SER A 288 -29.32 8.94 45.07
N ARG A 289 -28.68 9.48 46.13
CA ARG A 289 -29.35 9.85 47.38
C ARG A 289 -30.23 11.11 47.27
N GLU A 290 -29.93 12.02 46.35
CA GLU A 290 -30.79 13.20 46.09
C GLU A 290 -32.18 12.84 45.52
N ARG A 291 -32.44 11.57 45.16
CA ARG A 291 -33.77 11.14 44.67
C ARG A 291 -34.73 10.70 45.77
N LYS A 292 -34.34 10.73 47.05
CA LYS A 292 -35.28 10.55 48.17
C LYS A 292 -35.05 11.63 49.22
N VAL A 293 -35.87 12.67 49.16
CA VAL A 293 -36.24 13.43 50.35
C VAL A 293 -37.03 12.47 51.24
N HIS A 294 -36.33 11.80 52.14
CA HIS A 294 -36.89 11.43 53.42
C HIS A 294 -35.83 11.80 54.46
N GLU A 295 -36.13 12.82 55.26
CA GLU A 295 -35.50 13.04 56.55
C GLU A 295 -35.47 11.72 57.31
N VAL A 296 -34.27 11.21 57.59
CA VAL A 296 -34.00 10.46 58.81
C VAL A 296 -32.59 10.82 59.25
N ARG A 297 -32.49 11.29 60.50
CA ARG A 297 -31.26 11.71 61.21
C ARG A 297 -30.17 10.65 61.19
#